data_AF-A0A7H4PP71-F1
#
_entry.id   AF-A0A7H4PP71-F1
#
_cell.length_a   1.000
_cell.length_b   1.000
_cell.length_c   1.000
_cell.angle_alpha   90.00
_cell.angle_beta   90.00
_cell.angle_gamma   90.00
#
_symmetry.space_group_name_H-M   'P 1'
#
loop_
_entity.id
_entity.type
_entity.pdbx_description
1 polymer ?
#
loop_
_entity_poly.entity_id
_entity_poly.type
_entity_poly.pdbx_seq_one_letter_code
_entity_poly.pdbx_strand_id
1 'polypeptide(L)'
;MVLNGPKKHAKGYIEGLEMLASMRLCANVPAQHAIQTALGGYQSISEFIVPGGRLYEQRNRAWELINDIPGVSCTKAERRAVYVPENRR
;
A
#
# COMPACT_ATOMS: atom_id res chain seq x y z
N MET A 1 0.17 -7.33 -19.80
CA MET A 1 -0.03 -6.07 -19.04
C MET A 1 -1.48 -5.62 -19.21
N VAL A 2 -2.09 -4.99 -18.20
CA VAL A 2 -3.47 -4.45 -18.27
C VAL A 2 -3.42 -2.95 -18.00
N LEU A 3 -4.04 -2.15 -18.87
CA LEU A 3 -4.10 -0.69 -18.76
C LEU A 3 -5.57 -0.24 -18.78
N ASN A 4 -5.92 0.78 -17.99
CA ASN A 4 -7.27 1.37 -17.94
C ASN A 4 -7.20 2.90 -18.09
N GLY A 5 -8.26 3.52 -18.61
CA GLY A 5 -8.34 4.97 -18.84
C GLY A 5 -8.26 5.41 -20.32
N PRO A 6 -8.12 6.72 -20.60
CA PRO A 6 -8.13 7.27 -21.96
C PRO A 6 -6.83 6.98 -22.73
N LYS A 7 -6.83 5.91 -23.53
CA LYS A 7 -5.63 5.41 -24.23
C LYS A 7 -5.33 6.08 -25.58
N LYS A 8 -6.31 6.80 -26.17
CA LYS A 8 -6.21 7.30 -27.56
C LYS A 8 -5.00 8.20 -27.82
N HIS A 9 -4.60 9.01 -26.84
CA HIS A 9 -3.45 9.93 -26.93
C HIS A 9 -2.16 9.33 -26.35
N ALA A 10 -2.19 8.11 -25.82
CA ALA A 10 -1.10 7.53 -25.05
C ALA A 10 -0.36 6.40 -25.80
N LYS A 11 -0.55 6.26 -27.12
CA LYS A 11 -0.03 5.11 -27.89
C LYS A 11 1.49 4.90 -27.71
N GLY A 12 2.30 5.94 -27.91
CA GLY A 12 3.76 5.84 -27.74
C GLY A 12 4.19 5.54 -26.30
N TYR A 13 3.43 5.99 -25.29
CA TYR A 13 3.69 5.65 -23.89
C TYR A 13 3.41 4.17 -23.60
N ILE A 14 2.33 3.63 -24.16
CA ILE A 14 1.98 2.20 -24.03
C ILE A 14 3.05 1.32 -24.68
N GLU A 15 3.52 1.68 -25.87
CA GLU A 15 4.60 0.96 -26.57
C GLU A 15 5.89 0.95 -25.74
N GLY A 16 6.23 2.08 -25.10
CA GLY A 16 7.37 2.13 -24.17
C GLY A 16 7.21 1.22 -22.96
N LEU A 17 6.02 1.16 -22.36
CA LEU A 17 5.72 0.25 -21.25
C LEU A 17 5.79 -1.23 -21.68
N GLU A 18 5.27 -1.56 -22.86
CA GLU A 18 5.34 -2.91 -23.42
C GLU A 18 6.77 -3.34 -23.71
N MET A 19 7.60 -2.44 -24.25
CA MET A 19 9.03 -2.68 -24.47
C MET A 19 9.74 -3.00 -23.15
N LEU A 20 9.55 -2.15 -22.12
CA LEU A 20 10.17 -2.35 -20.80
C LEU A 20 9.70 -3.65 -20.12
N ALA A 21 8.41 -3.97 -20.22
CA ALA A 21 7.86 -5.20 -19.66
C ALA A 21 8.44 -6.46 -20.33
N SER A 22 8.60 -6.40 -21.66
CA SER A 22 9.14 -7.50 -22.47
C SER A 22 10.61 -7.79 -22.19
N MET A 23 11.42 -6.77 -21.88
CA MET A 23 12.84 -6.93 -21.53
C MET A 23 13.07 -7.84 -20.32
N ARG A 24 12.10 -7.94 -19.41
CA ARG A 24 12.14 -8.80 -18.22
C ARG A 24 11.30 -10.09 -18.37
N LEU A 25 10.81 -10.38 -19.59
CA LEU A 25 9.94 -11.50 -19.95
C LEU A 25 8.57 -11.50 -19.24
N CYS A 26 8.54 -11.73 -17.93
CA CYS A 26 7.32 -11.69 -17.12
C CYS A 26 7.60 -11.46 -15.62
N ALA A 27 6.56 -11.11 -14.87
CA ALA A 27 6.59 -11.18 -13.41
C ALA A 27 6.34 -12.62 -12.95
N ASN A 28 6.67 -12.92 -11.68
CA ASN A 28 6.50 -14.24 -11.07
C ASN A 28 5.09 -14.82 -11.31
N VAL A 29 4.97 -15.80 -12.19
CA VAL A 29 3.68 -16.34 -12.66
C VAL A 29 2.85 -16.97 -11.54
N PRO A 30 3.40 -17.81 -10.63
CA PRO A 30 2.63 -18.37 -9.52
C PRO A 30 1.91 -17.32 -8.66
N ALA A 31 2.58 -16.20 -8.37
CA ALA A 31 1.97 -15.13 -7.57
C ALA A 31 0.87 -14.37 -8.31
N GLN A 32 0.83 -14.39 -9.65
CA GLN A 32 -0.24 -13.73 -10.40
C GLN A 32 -1.60 -14.38 -10.14
N HIS A 33 -1.65 -15.69 -9.85
CA HIS A 33 -2.89 -16.38 -9.47
C HIS A 33 -3.47 -15.88 -8.13
N ALA A 34 -2.64 -15.36 -7.22
CA ALA A 34 -3.10 -14.83 -5.94
C ALA A 34 -3.90 -13.51 -6.09
N ILE A 35 -3.73 -12.79 -7.19
CA ILE A 35 -4.36 -11.47 -7.43
C ILE A 35 -5.89 -11.60 -7.43
N GLN A 36 -6.43 -12.61 -8.10
CA GLN A 36 -7.89 -12.79 -8.20
C GLN A 36 -8.50 -13.04 -6.82
N THR A 37 -7.88 -13.91 -6.02
CA THR A 37 -8.34 -14.22 -4.66
C THR A 37 -8.17 -13.04 -3.71
N ALA A 38 -7.10 -12.26 -3.87
CA ALA A 38 -6.88 -11.08 -3.03
C ALA A 38 -7.88 -9.94 -3.31
N LEU A 39 -8.22 -9.72 -4.59
CA LEU A 39 -9.18 -8.69 -5.00
C LEU A 39 -10.64 -9.13 -4.81
N GLY A 40 -10.93 -10.42 -4.90
CA GLY A 40 -12.26 -10.99 -4.73
C GLY A 40 -12.56 -11.42 -3.30
N GLY A 41 -13.83 -11.67 -3.02
CA GLY A 41 -14.27 -12.30 -1.76
C GLY A 41 -14.03 -11.45 -0.50
N TYR A 42 -13.76 -12.14 0.60
CA TYR A 42 -13.65 -11.53 1.93
C TYR A 42 -12.33 -10.79 2.13
N GLN A 43 -12.43 -9.52 2.52
CA GLN A 43 -11.28 -8.65 2.75
C GLN A 43 -10.79 -8.75 4.19
N SER A 44 -9.97 -9.77 4.47
CA SER A 44 -9.45 -10.10 5.81
C SER A 44 -8.70 -8.96 6.50
N ILE A 45 -8.09 -8.05 5.73
CA ILE A 45 -7.41 -6.87 6.28
C ILE A 45 -8.33 -5.96 7.10
N SER A 46 -9.65 -6.00 6.83
CA SER A 46 -10.64 -5.16 7.52
C SER A 46 -10.66 -5.40 9.02
N GLU A 47 -10.48 -6.65 9.45
CA GLU A 47 -10.45 -7.03 10.88
C GLU A 47 -9.25 -6.42 11.63
N PHE A 48 -8.13 -6.19 10.94
CA PHE A 48 -6.92 -5.71 11.58
C PHE A 48 -6.90 -4.19 11.80
N ILE A 49 -7.72 -3.44 11.06
CA ILE A 49 -7.67 -1.97 10.99
C ILE A 49 -8.83 -1.28 11.71
N VAL A 50 -9.83 -2.04 12.16
CA VAL A 50 -10.93 -1.55 13.01
C VAL A 50 -10.51 -1.48 14.48
N PRO A 51 -11.21 -0.73 15.35
CA PRO A 51 -10.98 -0.77 16.79
C PRO A 51 -10.98 -2.21 17.35
N GLY A 52 -9.99 -2.54 18.17
CA GLY A 52 -9.72 -3.92 18.62
C GLY A 52 -8.88 -4.77 17.65
N GLY A 53 -8.70 -4.32 16.41
CA GLY A 53 -7.81 -4.94 15.43
C GLY A 53 -6.34 -4.66 15.74
N ARG A 54 -5.47 -5.65 15.53
CA ARG A 54 -4.05 -5.56 15.91
C ARG A 54 -3.34 -4.33 15.34
N LEU A 55 -3.52 -4.03 14.05
CA LEU A 55 -2.82 -2.91 13.40
C LEU A 55 -3.36 -1.56 13.89
N TYR A 56 -4.66 -1.49 14.20
CA TYR A 56 -5.27 -0.30 14.78
C TYR A 56 -4.67 0.02 16.16
N GLU A 57 -4.59 -0.98 17.04
CA GLU A 57 -4.05 -0.80 18.40
C GLU A 57 -2.55 -0.54 18.39
N GLN A 58 -1.78 -1.27 17.57
CA GLN A 58 -0.34 -1.05 17.43
C GLN A 58 -0.02 0.37 16.94
N ARG A 59 -0.77 0.86 15.93
CA ARG A 59 -0.62 2.24 15.44
C ARG A 59 -0.89 3.25 16.54
N ASN A 60 -1.98 3.09 17.29
CA ASN A 60 -2.35 4.04 18.34
C ASN A 60 -1.29 4.05 19.46
N ARG A 61 -0.87 2.86 19.91
CA ARG A 61 0.11 2.75 20.98
C ARG A 61 1.47 3.33 20.61
N ALA A 62 1.94 3.07 19.39
CA ALA A 62 3.19 3.65 18.91
C ALA A 62 3.09 5.18 18.79
N TRP A 63 1.96 5.70 18.30
CA TRP A 63 1.72 7.14 18.20
C TRP A 63 1.69 7.84 19.56
N GLU A 64 1.05 7.25 20.56
CA GLU A 64 1.06 7.76 21.94
C GLU A 64 2.48 7.80 22.50
N LEU A 65 3.17 6.66 22.48
CA LEU A 65 4.52 6.55 23.05
C LEU A 65 5.54 7.50 22.41
N ILE A 66 5.44 7.73 21.10
CA ILE A 66 6.36 8.65 20.41
C ILE A 66 6.08 10.11 20.78
N ASN A 67 4.81 10.49 20.95
CA ASN A 67 4.46 11.86 21.36
C ASN A 67 4.68 12.12 22.85
N ASP A 68 4.80 11.07 23.67
CA ASP A 68 5.19 11.18 25.08
C ASP A 68 6.69 11.50 25.26
N ILE A 69 7.52 11.34 24.23
CA ILE A 69 8.97 11.63 24.31
C ILE A 69 9.21 13.14 24.18
N PRO A 70 9.83 13.80 25.19
CA PRO A 70 10.14 15.22 25.12
C PRO A 70 11.07 15.55 23.93
N GLY A 71 10.66 16.49 23.09
CA GLY A 71 11.41 16.92 21.90
C GLY A 71 11.09 16.15 20.61
N VAL A 72 10.19 15.16 20.67
CA VAL A 72 9.73 14.40 19.49
C VAL A 72 8.25 14.65 19.27
N SER A 73 7.83 14.77 18.01
CA SER A 73 6.41 14.88 17.67
C SER A 73 6.07 13.97 16.50
N CYS A 74 4.88 13.39 16.51
CA CYS A 74 4.41 12.52 15.43
C CYS A 74 2.95 12.81 15.07
N THR A 75 2.70 13.03 13.78
CA THR A 75 1.35 13.15 13.23
C THR A 75 0.69 11.78 13.14
N LYS A 76 -0.54 11.66 13.65
CA LYS A 76 -1.28 10.40 13.63
C LYS A 76 -1.57 9.97 12.19
N ALA A 77 -1.26 8.72 11.87
CA ALA A 77 -1.55 8.17 10.55
C ALA A 77 -3.05 7.86 10.38
N GLU A 78 -3.75 8.67 9.58
CA GLU A 78 -5.20 8.59 9.44
C GLU A 78 -5.72 7.31 8.77
N ARG A 79 -5.01 6.79 7.76
CA ARG A 79 -5.62 5.86 6.80
C ARG A 79 -4.78 4.61 6.48
N ARG A 80 -4.26 3.92 7.51
CA ARG A 80 -3.56 2.61 7.42
C ARG A 80 -2.06 2.72 7.12
N ALA A 81 -1.32 3.45 7.94
CA ALA A 81 0.13 3.35 7.90
C ALA A 81 0.62 2.26 8.87
N VAL A 82 1.48 1.37 8.37
CA VAL A 82 2.35 0.49 9.18
C VAL A 82 3.58 1.27 9.70
N TYR A 83 3.65 2.57 9.37
CA TYR A 83 4.76 3.46 9.67
C TYR A 83 4.28 4.69 10.42
N VAL A 84 5.06 5.13 11.41
CA VAL A 84 4.78 6.27 12.27
C VAL A 84 5.85 7.34 11.96
N PRO A 85 5.51 8.42 11.22
CA PRO A 85 6.50 9.38 10.76
C PRO A 85 7.01 10.26 11.92
N GLU A 86 8.32 10.21 12.17
CA GLU A 86 8.99 11.09 13.13
C GLU A 86 9.11 12.51 12.54
N ASN A 87 8.54 13.50 13.24
CA ASN A 87 8.83 14.91 12.98
C ASN A 87 9.73 15.43 14.09
N ARG A 88 11.03 15.60 13.79
CA ARG A 88 11.94 16.37 14.64
C ARG A 88 11.56 17.84 14.57
N ARG A 89 11.33 18.44 15.73
CA ARG A 89 11.24 19.89 15.89
C ARG A 89 12.53 20.40 16.49
#